data_AF-A0AB34JYS9-F1
#
_entry.id   AF-A0AB34JYS9-F1
#
_cell.length_a   1.000
_cell.length_b   1.000
_cell.length_c   1.000
_cell.angle_alpha   90.00
_cell.angle_beta   90.00
_cell.angle_gamma   90.00
#
_symmetry.space_group_name_H-M   'P 1'
#
loop_
_entity.id
_entity.type
_entity.pdbx_description
1 polymer ?
#
loop_
_entity_poly.entity_id
_entity_poly.type
_entity_poly.pdbx_seq_one_letter_code
_entity_poly.pdbx_strand_id
1 'polypeptide(L)'
;MPLPTLHELYVKLFTTEDKFNFHKTLGIFCLLHFAFRFAQVGERDMGFTSSKATLVCIAVHTLLSVSSLIFKIPYKRIASGYRIWPEYRLHSIVFALRSLSMMLLIWVEKYYDMQPQHHWNAVIVICTLALADLSSWYVGPNGRSNTIREVEAPPMMRYAFSVMQFHATMGVMLGVRRFSTQFIYVWIVQLNAFLMTLRRKNLAPHMGLLCTYGFMLAFGFVVCSHEASTIGAFVMVNTLANTAAVLRLGFRTPKYLLWAGMAALTHVARKTVEEVPMPPLPTPRAWWKFWAKAPAVPLEPSAEPFPYWPALYAASVVGVLCVGYVKISVANEYDKLKAKEAKELKESNRASMEPSGPSCATRAG
;
A
#
# COMPACT_ATOMS: atom_id res chain seq x y z
N MET A 1 4.40 13.99 24.38
CA MET A 1 3.02 14.50 24.32
C MET A 1 2.17 13.55 25.15
N PRO A 2 1.47 14.01 26.19
CA PRO A 2 0.62 13.16 27.02
C PRO A 2 -0.48 12.51 26.15
N LEU A 3 -0.88 11.29 26.50
CA LEU A 3 -2.00 10.62 25.82
C LEU A 3 -3.30 11.41 26.08
N PRO A 4 -4.13 11.63 25.05
CA PRO A 4 -5.41 12.32 25.24
C PRO A 4 -6.32 11.49 26.15
N THR A 5 -7.09 12.16 27.01
CA THR A 5 -8.12 11.50 27.83
C THR A 5 -9.21 10.89 26.95
N LEU A 6 -9.96 9.90 27.48
CA LEU A 6 -11.10 9.32 26.76
C LEU A 6 -12.16 10.37 26.39
N HIS A 7 -12.38 11.36 27.25
CA HIS A 7 -13.26 12.48 26.98
C HIS A 7 -12.75 13.32 25.80
N GLU A 8 -11.46 13.66 25.76
CA GLU A 8 -10.87 14.38 24.62
C GLU A 8 -10.98 13.60 23.32
N LEU A 9 -10.74 12.29 23.36
CA LEU A 9 -10.91 11.41 22.20
C LEU A 9 -12.35 11.45 21.71
N TYR A 10 -13.31 11.34 22.63
CA TYR A 10 -14.73 11.45 22.32
C TYR A 10 -15.05 12.79 21.66
N VAL A 11 -14.75 13.93 22.29
CA VAL A 11 -15.09 15.25 21.75
C VAL A 11 -14.43 15.50 20.39
N LYS A 12 -13.17 15.08 20.21
CA LYS A 12 -12.44 15.28 18.96
C LYS A 12 -12.90 14.34 17.85
N LEU A 13 -13.31 13.09 18.14
CA LEU A 13 -13.76 12.16 17.11
C LEU A 13 -15.14 12.54 16.55
N PHE A 14 -16.03 13.10 17.36
CA PHE A 14 -17.40 13.41 16.97
C PHE A 14 -17.43 14.78 16.28
N THR A 15 -17.80 14.77 14.98
CA THR A 15 -17.82 15.98 14.16
C THR A 15 -19.25 16.38 13.85
N THR A 16 -19.52 17.68 13.87
CA THR A 16 -20.82 18.24 13.45
C THR A 16 -21.16 18.01 11.98
N GLU A 17 -20.16 17.69 11.15
CA GLU A 17 -20.34 17.35 9.72
C GLU A 17 -21.11 16.03 9.50
N ASP A 18 -21.09 15.11 10.46
CA ASP A 18 -21.80 13.82 10.42
C ASP A 18 -23.06 13.88 11.30
N LYS A 19 -24.07 14.64 10.85
CA LYS A 19 -25.28 14.97 11.64
C LYS A 19 -25.99 13.74 12.24
N PHE A 20 -26.00 12.63 11.50
CA PHE A 20 -26.64 11.38 11.92
C PHE A 20 -25.66 10.33 12.46
N ASN A 21 -24.38 10.69 12.64
CA ASN A 21 -23.30 9.78 13.02
C ASN A 21 -23.20 8.54 12.11
N PHE A 22 -23.58 8.66 10.83
CA PHE A 22 -23.68 7.54 9.91
C PHE A 22 -22.29 6.99 9.58
N HIS A 23 -21.38 7.86 9.16
CA HIS A 23 -20.01 7.45 8.84
C HIS A 23 -19.30 6.89 10.07
N LYS A 24 -19.50 7.52 11.23
CA LYS A 24 -18.92 7.05 12.49
C LYS A 24 -19.43 5.65 12.87
N THR A 25 -20.73 5.41 12.78
CA THR A 25 -21.33 4.11 13.10
C THR A 25 -20.81 3.03 12.15
N LEU A 26 -20.73 3.32 10.84
CA LEU A 26 -20.09 2.44 9.87
C LEU A 26 -18.62 2.17 10.19
N GLY A 27 -17.88 3.19 10.62
CA GLY A 27 -16.47 3.08 10.98
C GLY A 27 -16.25 2.14 12.16
N ILE A 28 -17.03 2.30 13.24
CA ILE A 28 -16.99 1.41 14.41
C ILE A 28 -17.36 -0.02 14.01
N PHE A 29 -18.43 -0.18 13.25
CA PHE A 29 -18.84 -1.50 12.76
C PHE A 29 -17.73 -2.17 11.94
N CYS A 30 -17.11 -1.46 10.99
CA CYS A 30 -16.04 -2.00 10.17
C CYS A 30 -14.79 -2.35 10.98
N LEU A 31 -14.44 -1.56 12.00
CA LEU A 31 -13.33 -1.88 12.91
C LEU A 31 -13.58 -3.18 13.69
N LEU A 32 -14.78 -3.34 14.25
CA LEU A 32 -15.19 -4.57 14.93
C LEU A 32 -15.24 -5.75 13.95
N HIS A 33 -15.72 -5.52 12.73
CA HIS A 33 -15.76 -6.52 11.69
C HIS A 33 -14.35 -6.96 11.26
N PHE A 34 -13.39 -6.04 11.11
CA PHE A 34 -11.99 -6.39 10.88
C PHE A 34 -11.45 -7.28 12.01
N ALA A 35 -11.65 -6.89 13.27
CA ALA A 35 -11.21 -7.68 14.42
C ALA A 35 -11.82 -9.10 14.43
N PHE A 36 -13.13 -9.21 14.20
CA PHE A 36 -13.84 -10.49 14.10
C PHE A 36 -13.30 -11.39 12.97
N ARG A 37 -12.98 -10.80 11.81
CA ARG A 37 -12.44 -11.52 10.65
C ARG A 37 -10.99 -11.94 10.85
N PHE A 38 -10.16 -11.11 11.49
CA PHE A 38 -8.78 -11.46 11.82
C PHE A 38 -8.69 -12.59 12.85
N ALA A 39 -9.65 -12.72 13.77
CA ALA A 39 -9.76 -13.87 14.66
C ALA A 39 -10.00 -15.21 13.92
N GLN A 40 -10.34 -15.16 12.62
CA GLN A 40 -10.61 -16.31 11.77
C GLN A 40 -9.60 -16.44 10.61
N VAL A 41 -8.46 -15.76 10.69
CA VAL A 41 -7.38 -15.88 9.69
C VAL A 41 -6.88 -17.32 9.59
N GLY A 42 -6.52 -17.76 8.39
CA GLY A 42 -6.07 -19.13 8.11
C GLY A 42 -7.01 -19.88 7.17
N GLU A 43 -7.17 -21.19 7.39
CA GLU A 43 -7.87 -22.10 6.48
C GLU A 43 -9.29 -21.63 6.13
N ARG A 44 -10.00 -21.02 7.07
CA ARG A 44 -11.39 -20.59 6.92
C ARG A 44 -11.61 -19.34 6.07
N ASP A 45 -10.58 -18.81 5.41
CA ASP A 45 -10.69 -17.62 4.55
C ASP A 45 -11.30 -16.42 5.30
N MET A 46 -10.86 -16.21 6.55
CA MET A 46 -11.45 -15.22 7.49
C MET A 46 -12.95 -15.41 7.77
N GLY A 47 -13.46 -16.63 7.58
CA GLY A 47 -14.88 -16.98 7.72
C GLY A 47 -15.77 -16.44 6.61
N PHE A 48 -15.21 -15.94 5.50
CA PHE A 48 -16.01 -15.52 4.36
C PHE A 48 -16.53 -16.73 3.57
N THR A 49 -17.75 -16.61 3.06
CA THR A 49 -18.41 -17.63 2.25
C THR A 49 -19.15 -16.97 1.07
N SER A 50 -19.76 -17.75 0.18
CA SER A 50 -20.70 -17.27 -0.84
C SER A 50 -22.08 -16.88 -0.28
N SER A 51 -22.20 -16.69 1.04
CA SER A 51 -23.46 -16.27 1.66
C SER A 51 -23.81 -14.80 1.39
N LYS A 52 -25.09 -14.44 1.56
CA LYS A 52 -25.56 -13.05 1.51
C LYS A 52 -24.90 -12.17 2.59
N ALA A 53 -24.45 -12.76 3.70
CA ALA A 53 -23.72 -12.02 4.73
C ALA A 53 -22.43 -11.39 4.20
N THR A 54 -21.69 -12.09 3.31
CA THR A 54 -20.51 -11.53 2.65
C THR A 54 -20.86 -10.33 1.77
N LEU A 55 -22.00 -10.34 1.06
CA LEU A 55 -22.46 -9.18 0.29
C LEU A 55 -22.77 -7.98 1.19
N VAL A 56 -23.43 -8.21 2.33
CA VAL A 56 -23.67 -7.16 3.33
C VAL A 56 -22.35 -6.59 3.83
N CYS A 57 -21.35 -7.42 4.12
CA CYS A 57 -20.01 -6.95 4.47
C CYS A 57 -19.40 -6.06 3.38
N ILE A 58 -19.44 -6.50 2.11
CA ILE A 58 -18.93 -5.73 0.96
C ILE A 58 -19.64 -4.37 0.86
N ALA A 59 -20.97 -4.37 1.00
CA ALA A 59 -21.79 -3.16 0.95
C ALA A 59 -21.44 -2.19 2.10
N VAL A 60 -21.30 -2.69 3.33
CA VAL A 60 -20.98 -1.86 4.50
C VAL A 60 -19.59 -1.23 4.37
N HIS A 61 -18.57 -1.99 3.94
CA HIS A 61 -17.24 -1.41 3.69
C HIS A 61 -17.24 -0.42 2.51
N THR A 62 -18.07 -0.66 1.48
CA THR A 62 -18.27 0.30 0.38
C THR A 62 -18.88 1.61 0.89
N LEU A 63 -19.95 1.52 1.68
CA LEU A 63 -20.63 2.67 2.28
C LEU A 63 -19.70 3.44 3.22
N LEU A 64 -18.85 2.76 3.99
CA LEU A 64 -17.83 3.43 4.82
C LEU A 64 -16.88 4.28 3.97
N SER A 65 -16.35 3.72 2.88
CA SER A 65 -15.45 4.46 1.99
C SER A 65 -16.14 5.67 1.37
N VAL A 66 -17.33 5.49 0.80
CA VAL A 66 -18.07 6.57 0.10
C VAL A 66 -18.57 7.65 1.06
N SER A 67 -19.04 7.28 2.26
CA SER A 67 -19.52 8.24 3.25
C SER A 67 -18.43 9.19 3.75
N SER A 68 -17.14 8.90 3.54
CA SER A 68 -16.05 9.84 3.87
C SER A 68 -16.05 11.14 3.04
N LEU A 69 -16.83 11.18 1.94
CA LEU A 69 -16.98 12.37 1.09
C LEU A 69 -17.74 13.51 1.77
N ILE A 70 -18.55 13.22 2.81
CA ILE A 70 -19.30 14.26 3.55
C ILE A 70 -18.38 15.23 4.29
N PHE A 71 -17.16 14.81 4.63
CA PHE A 71 -16.25 15.62 5.43
C PHE A 71 -15.57 16.70 4.62
N LYS A 72 -15.46 17.90 5.19
CA LYS A 72 -14.62 18.96 4.63
C LYS A 72 -13.17 18.72 5.04
N ILE A 73 -12.28 18.75 4.05
CA ILE A 73 -10.84 18.58 4.22
C ILE A 73 -10.11 19.78 3.62
N PRO A 74 -8.99 20.22 4.20
CA PRO A 74 -8.18 21.30 3.63
C PRO A 74 -7.77 20.95 2.20
N TYR A 75 -7.88 21.92 1.29
CA TYR A 75 -7.55 21.73 -0.11
C TYR A 75 -6.04 21.51 -0.33
N LYS A 76 -5.21 22.25 0.43
CA LYS A 76 -3.75 22.21 0.33
C LYS A 76 -3.13 21.18 1.28
N ARG A 77 -2.22 20.35 0.76
CA ARG A 77 -1.40 19.43 1.56
C ARG A 77 -0.39 20.21 2.41
N ILE A 78 -0.23 19.81 3.67
CA ILE A 78 0.81 20.35 4.56
C ILE A 78 2.10 19.54 4.36
N ALA A 79 3.25 20.22 4.36
CA ALA A 79 4.56 19.63 4.08
C ALA A 79 4.94 18.45 5.00
N SER A 80 4.52 18.46 6.28
CA SER A 80 4.83 17.41 7.27
C SER A 80 4.17 16.04 6.98
N GLY A 81 3.31 15.94 5.97
CA GLY A 81 3.27 14.75 5.11
C GLY A 81 2.38 13.55 5.49
N TYR A 82 1.77 13.46 6.68
CA TYR A 82 0.88 12.32 7.02
C TYR A 82 -0.53 12.71 7.49
N ARG A 83 -1.14 13.70 6.85
CA ARG A 83 -2.52 14.13 7.13
C ARG A 83 -3.37 13.89 5.91
N ILE A 84 -4.60 13.39 6.06
CA ILE A 84 -5.50 13.12 4.92
C ILE A 84 -5.70 14.38 4.06
N TRP A 85 -5.60 14.23 2.73
CA TRP A 85 -5.79 15.29 1.73
C TRP A 85 -6.75 14.84 0.61
N PRO A 86 -7.26 15.76 -0.24
CA PRO A 86 -8.33 15.43 -1.19
C PRO A 86 -8.02 14.31 -2.17
N GLU A 87 -6.84 14.35 -2.80
CA GLU A 87 -6.42 13.30 -3.73
C GLU A 87 -6.29 11.94 -3.02
N TYR A 88 -5.63 11.89 -1.85
CA TYR A 88 -5.52 10.64 -1.10
C TYR A 88 -6.87 10.06 -0.69
N ARG A 89 -7.84 10.91 -0.29
CA ARG A 89 -9.20 10.44 0.05
C ARG A 89 -9.86 9.76 -1.14
N LEU A 90 -9.79 10.37 -2.33
CA LEU A 90 -10.40 9.76 -3.52
C LEU A 90 -9.65 8.48 -3.92
N HIS A 91 -8.32 8.48 -3.87
CA HIS A 91 -7.51 7.31 -4.14
C HIS A 91 -7.82 6.16 -3.18
N SER A 92 -7.96 6.43 -1.88
CA SER A 92 -8.29 5.39 -0.90
C SER A 92 -9.67 4.79 -1.14
N ILE A 93 -10.67 5.60 -1.54
CA ILE A 93 -11.97 5.08 -1.98
C ILE A 93 -11.80 4.16 -3.18
N VAL A 94 -11.12 4.61 -4.23
CA VAL A 94 -10.90 3.84 -5.47
C VAL A 94 -10.15 2.53 -5.19
N PHE A 95 -9.10 2.55 -4.37
CA PHE A 95 -8.35 1.34 -4.03
C PHE A 95 -9.11 0.38 -3.11
N ALA A 96 -9.95 0.87 -2.21
CA ALA A 96 -10.85 0.02 -1.44
C ALA A 96 -11.89 -0.64 -2.35
N LEU A 97 -12.49 0.13 -3.26
CA LEU A 97 -13.46 -0.38 -4.24
C LEU A 97 -12.86 -1.41 -5.18
N ARG A 98 -11.59 -1.30 -5.57
CA ARG A 98 -10.87 -2.33 -6.33
C ARG A 98 -10.95 -3.70 -5.64
N SER A 99 -10.56 -3.75 -4.37
CA SER A 99 -10.52 -5.01 -3.63
C SER A 99 -11.91 -5.51 -3.25
N LEU A 100 -12.86 -4.61 -2.97
CA LEU A 100 -14.27 -4.97 -2.76
C LEU A 100 -14.92 -5.51 -4.04
N SER A 101 -14.59 -4.96 -5.22
CA SER A 101 -15.04 -5.47 -6.52
C SER A 101 -14.46 -6.86 -6.79
N MET A 102 -13.20 -7.10 -6.40
CA MET A 102 -12.63 -8.44 -6.46
C MET A 102 -13.32 -9.42 -5.51
N MET A 103 -13.66 -9.01 -4.29
CA MET A 103 -14.46 -9.84 -3.39
C MET A 103 -15.83 -10.14 -3.99
N LEU A 104 -16.47 -9.17 -4.65
CA LEU A 104 -17.74 -9.38 -5.34
C LEU A 104 -17.60 -10.37 -6.49
N LEU A 105 -16.53 -10.27 -7.31
CA LEU A 105 -16.26 -11.23 -8.37
C LEU A 105 -16.08 -12.65 -7.80
N ILE A 106 -15.28 -12.82 -6.76
CA ILE A 106 -15.09 -14.12 -6.08
C ILE A 106 -16.42 -14.63 -5.52
N TRP A 107 -17.26 -13.76 -4.98
CA TRP A 107 -18.58 -14.12 -4.48
C TRP A 107 -19.49 -14.62 -5.61
N VAL A 108 -19.55 -13.91 -6.74
CA VAL A 108 -20.34 -14.31 -7.91
C VAL A 108 -19.87 -15.66 -8.44
N GLU A 109 -18.57 -15.84 -8.63
CA GLU A 109 -18.01 -17.10 -9.12
C GLU A 109 -18.34 -18.27 -8.18
N LYS A 110 -18.16 -18.10 -6.87
CA LYS A 110 -18.48 -19.15 -5.89
C LYS A 110 -19.97 -19.39 -5.70
N TYR A 111 -20.82 -18.37 -5.87
CA TYR A 111 -22.27 -18.50 -5.67
C TYR A 111 -22.94 -19.21 -6.84
N TYR A 112 -22.48 -18.96 -8.07
CA TYR A 112 -22.99 -19.56 -9.30
C TYR A 112 -22.16 -20.74 -9.81
N ASP A 113 -21.19 -21.22 -9.02
CA ASP A 113 -20.27 -22.31 -9.38
C ASP A 113 -19.57 -22.10 -10.75
N MET A 114 -19.14 -20.87 -11.00
CA MET A 114 -18.46 -20.49 -12.24
C MET A 114 -16.96 -20.75 -12.14
N GLN A 115 -16.35 -21.12 -13.27
CA GLN A 115 -14.91 -21.17 -13.38
C GLN A 115 -14.29 -19.77 -13.18
N PRO A 116 -13.11 -19.67 -12.54
CA PRO A 116 -12.42 -18.39 -12.31
C PRO A 116 -12.20 -17.58 -13.59
N GLN A 117 -12.86 -16.42 -13.68
CA GLN A 117 -12.74 -15.49 -14.81
C GLN A 117 -11.63 -14.47 -14.55
N HIS A 118 -10.38 -14.87 -14.77
CA HIS A 118 -9.21 -14.05 -14.44
C HIS A 118 -9.07 -12.76 -15.25
N HIS A 119 -9.69 -12.66 -16.43
CA HIS A 119 -9.65 -11.45 -17.25
C HIS A 119 -10.32 -10.26 -16.55
N TRP A 120 -11.35 -10.51 -15.72
CA TRP A 120 -11.98 -9.47 -14.92
C TRP A 120 -11.03 -8.88 -13.87
N ASN A 121 -10.04 -9.63 -13.39
CA ASN A 121 -9.02 -9.08 -12.49
C ASN A 121 -8.26 -7.94 -13.18
N ALA A 122 -7.86 -8.15 -14.44
CA ALA A 122 -7.13 -7.16 -15.23
C ALA A 122 -8.00 -5.94 -15.51
N VAL A 123 -9.27 -6.15 -15.90
CA VAL A 123 -10.25 -5.07 -16.09
C VAL A 123 -10.38 -4.24 -14.81
N ILE A 124 -10.58 -4.88 -13.65
CA ILE A 124 -10.69 -4.21 -12.35
C ILE A 124 -9.44 -3.38 -12.05
N VAL A 125 -8.23 -3.92 -12.27
CA VAL A 125 -6.97 -3.17 -12.05
C VAL A 125 -6.88 -1.96 -12.98
N ILE A 126 -7.12 -2.13 -14.29
CA ILE A 126 -7.03 -1.03 -15.26
C ILE A 126 -8.08 0.05 -14.97
N CYS A 127 -9.32 -0.32 -14.68
CA CYS A 127 -10.37 0.60 -14.26
C CYS A 127 -9.96 1.36 -12.99
N THR A 128 -9.31 0.70 -12.02
CA THR A 128 -8.79 1.36 -10.81
C THR A 128 -7.75 2.43 -11.16
N LEU A 129 -6.84 2.15 -12.10
CA LEU A 129 -5.81 3.12 -12.52
C LEU A 129 -6.43 4.35 -13.20
N ALA A 130 -7.44 4.12 -14.03
CA ALA A 130 -8.19 5.18 -14.70
C ALA A 130 -8.97 6.05 -13.71
N LEU A 131 -9.67 5.43 -12.75
CA LEU A 131 -10.40 6.15 -11.70
C LEU A 131 -9.45 6.92 -10.76
N ALA A 132 -8.26 6.39 -10.48
CA ALA A 132 -7.25 7.11 -9.71
C ALA A 132 -6.73 8.34 -10.47
N ASP A 133 -6.51 8.26 -11.78
CA ASP A 133 -6.16 9.43 -12.60
C ASP A 133 -7.27 10.46 -12.68
N LEU A 134 -8.52 10.01 -12.89
CA LEU A 134 -9.68 10.88 -12.90
C LEU A 134 -9.80 11.62 -11.56
N SER A 135 -9.56 10.92 -10.46
CA SER A 135 -9.54 11.52 -9.12
C SER A 135 -8.43 12.57 -8.96
N SER A 136 -7.21 12.26 -9.43
CA SER A 136 -6.09 13.22 -9.42
C SER A 136 -6.37 14.42 -10.33
N TRP A 137 -7.03 14.23 -11.47
CA TRP A 137 -7.48 15.30 -12.36
C TRP A 137 -8.54 16.18 -11.72
N TYR A 138 -9.58 15.59 -11.14
CA TYR A 138 -10.67 16.30 -10.48
C TYR A 138 -10.19 17.23 -9.34
N VAL A 139 -9.19 16.80 -8.58
CA VAL A 139 -8.64 17.59 -7.46
C VAL A 139 -7.82 18.81 -7.94
N GLY A 140 -7.29 18.76 -9.17
CA GLY A 140 -6.49 19.83 -9.76
C GLY A 140 -5.05 19.93 -9.21
N PRO A 141 -4.19 20.78 -9.81
CA PRO A 141 -2.75 20.85 -9.51
C PRO A 141 -2.42 21.13 -8.03
N ASN A 142 -3.23 21.95 -7.37
CA ASN A 142 -2.99 22.42 -6.01
C ASN A 142 -3.31 21.37 -4.92
N GLY A 143 -4.17 20.40 -5.23
CA GLY A 143 -4.48 19.30 -4.33
C GLY A 143 -3.79 17.98 -4.72
N ARG A 144 -3.06 17.98 -5.84
CA ARG A 144 -2.17 16.89 -6.25
C ARG A 144 -0.90 16.89 -5.42
N SER A 145 -0.35 15.71 -5.22
CA SER A 145 0.96 15.52 -4.57
C SER A 145 1.68 14.35 -5.20
N ASN A 146 3.02 14.35 -5.20
CA ASN A 146 3.79 13.17 -5.61
C ASN A 146 3.70 12.07 -4.52
N THR A 147 2.50 11.53 -4.33
CA THR A 147 2.16 10.28 -3.59
C THR A 147 2.94 10.09 -2.28
N ILE A 148 3.28 8.84 -1.96
CA ILE A 148 4.05 8.43 -0.77
C ILE A 148 5.51 8.94 -0.81
N ARG A 149 5.96 9.55 -1.92
CA ARG A 149 7.36 10.02 -2.05
C ARG A 149 7.61 11.30 -1.27
N GLU A 150 6.58 12.12 -1.10
CA GLU A 150 6.60 13.37 -0.33
C GLU A 150 6.24 13.20 1.15
N VAL A 151 6.01 11.96 1.62
CA VAL A 151 5.85 11.74 3.06
C VAL A 151 7.19 11.98 3.76
N GLU A 152 7.16 12.66 4.90
CA GLU A 152 8.35 12.86 5.73
C GLU A 152 8.69 11.53 6.44
N ALA A 153 9.43 10.66 5.76
CA ALA A 153 9.86 9.37 6.27
C ALA A 153 11.25 8.99 5.72
N PRO A 154 11.99 8.11 6.42
CA PRO A 154 13.27 7.61 5.94
C PRO A 154 13.18 7.07 4.50
N PRO A 155 14.19 7.31 3.64
CA PRO A 155 14.17 6.87 2.24
C PRO A 155 13.82 5.38 2.05
N MET A 156 14.34 4.51 2.92
CA MET A 156 14.04 3.07 2.89
C MET A 156 12.56 2.77 3.15
N MET A 157 11.95 3.47 4.11
CA MET A 157 10.53 3.30 4.41
C MET A 157 9.66 3.75 3.23
N ARG A 158 9.98 4.89 2.61
CA ARG A 158 9.29 5.38 1.40
C ARG A 158 9.40 4.39 0.24
N TYR A 159 10.59 3.81 0.06
CA TYR A 159 10.80 2.79 -0.96
C TYR A 159 9.98 1.53 -0.68
N ALA A 160 10.05 0.99 0.53
CA ALA A 160 9.25 -0.18 0.94
C ALA A 160 7.75 0.07 0.74
N PHE A 161 7.23 1.22 1.17
CA PHE A 161 5.82 1.60 0.97
C PHE A 161 5.43 1.69 -0.50
N SER A 162 6.36 2.11 -1.36
CA SER A 162 6.13 2.15 -2.81
C SER A 162 6.10 0.73 -3.39
N VAL A 163 7.07 -0.12 -3.04
CA VAL A 163 7.17 -1.51 -3.53
C VAL A 163 5.93 -2.33 -3.13
N MET A 164 5.46 -2.19 -1.89
CA MET A 164 4.27 -2.91 -1.41
C MET A 164 2.99 -2.60 -2.20
N GLN A 165 2.88 -1.41 -2.82
CA GLN A 165 1.74 -1.08 -3.70
C GLN A 165 1.79 -1.88 -5.01
N PHE A 166 2.98 -2.19 -5.53
CA PHE A 166 3.14 -3.08 -6.69
C PHE A 166 2.75 -4.51 -6.33
N HIS A 167 3.19 -5.01 -5.17
CA HIS A 167 2.78 -6.33 -4.68
C HIS A 167 1.27 -6.44 -4.47
N ALA A 168 0.64 -5.45 -3.85
CA ALA A 168 -0.81 -5.45 -3.68
C ALA A 168 -1.55 -5.46 -5.04
N THR A 169 -1.06 -4.69 -6.01
CA THR A 169 -1.68 -4.63 -7.35
C THR A 169 -1.45 -5.92 -8.14
N MET A 170 -0.26 -6.52 -8.06
CA MET A 170 -0.01 -7.85 -8.63
C MET A 170 -0.81 -8.96 -7.94
N GLY A 171 -1.02 -8.89 -6.63
CA GLY A 171 -1.86 -9.84 -5.90
C GLY A 171 -3.34 -9.75 -6.33
N VAL A 172 -3.84 -8.54 -6.59
CA VAL A 172 -5.15 -8.33 -7.23
C VAL A 172 -5.18 -8.90 -8.66
N MET A 173 -4.14 -8.64 -9.46
CA MET A 173 -4.02 -9.14 -10.84
C MET A 173 -4.01 -10.67 -10.91
N LEU A 174 -3.23 -11.30 -10.03
CA LEU A 174 -3.21 -12.76 -9.84
C LEU A 174 -4.60 -13.26 -9.42
N GLY A 175 -5.28 -12.52 -8.56
CA GLY A 175 -6.66 -12.80 -8.13
C GLY A 175 -6.84 -14.20 -7.58
N VAL A 176 -6.06 -14.53 -6.56
CA VAL A 176 -6.29 -15.71 -5.71
C VAL A 176 -7.77 -15.70 -5.27
N ARG A 177 -8.48 -16.82 -5.44
CA ARG A 177 -9.93 -16.93 -5.16
C ARG A 177 -10.24 -17.10 -3.66
N ARG A 178 -9.61 -16.24 -2.86
CA ARG A 178 -9.76 -16.13 -1.42
C ARG A 178 -10.16 -14.71 -1.04
N PHE A 179 -11.19 -14.60 -0.21
CA PHE A 179 -11.67 -13.32 0.28
C PHE A 179 -10.64 -12.66 1.20
N SER A 180 -9.87 -13.44 1.96
CA SER A 180 -8.85 -13.00 2.92
C SER A 180 -7.86 -12.01 2.30
N THR A 181 -7.32 -12.34 1.13
CA THR A 181 -6.34 -11.54 0.40
C THR A 181 -6.90 -10.15 0.08
N GLN A 182 -8.10 -10.11 -0.47
CA GLN A 182 -8.74 -8.84 -0.87
C GLN A 182 -9.18 -8.04 0.35
N PHE A 183 -9.71 -8.71 1.37
CA PHE A 183 -10.16 -8.07 2.60
C PHE A 183 -9.00 -7.42 3.37
N ILE A 184 -7.82 -8.01 3.35
CA ILE A 184 -6.59 -7.40 3.89
C ILE A 184 -6.24 -6.10 3.18
N TYR A 185 -6.38 -6.03 1.85
CA TYR A 185 -6.16 -4.78 1.14
C TYR A 185 -7.18 -3.71 1.53
N VAL A 186 -8.46 -4.08 1.71
CA VAL A 186 -9.49 -3.18 2.23
C VAL A 186 -9.12 -2.68 3.62
N TRP A 187 -8.67 -3.57 4.51
CA TRP A 187 -8.19 -3.21 5.85
C TRP A 187 -7.04 -2.21 5.79
N ILE A 188 -6.01 -2.49 4.97
CA ILE A 188 -4.84 -1.60 4.83
C ILE A 188 -5.29 -0.20 4.39
N VAL A 189 -6.11 -0.13 3.34
CA VAL A 189 -6.53 1.14 2.74
C VAL A 189 -7.43 1.94 3.67
N GLN A 190 -8.47 1.32 4.23
CA GLN A 190 -9.43 2.00 5.10
C GLN A 190 -8.80 2.41 6.43
N LEU A 191 -8.03 1.51 7.05
CA LEU A 191 -7.39 1.84 8.32
C LEU A 191 -6.32 2.92 8.12
N ASN A 192 -5.57 2.92 7.02
CA ASN A 192 -4.62 4.01 6.74
C ASN A 192 -5.33 5.38 6.59
N ALA A 193 -6.47 5.43 5.91
CA ALA A 193 -7.28 6.65 5.83
C ALA A 193 -7.77 7.12 7.23
N PHE A 194 -8.12 6.18 8.11
CA PHE A 194 -8.43 6.48 9.51
C PHE A 194 -7.22 7.01 10.28
N LEU A 195 -6.03 6.40 10.15
CA LEU A 195 -4.79 6.86 10.77
C LEU A 195 -4.43 8.29 10.35
N MET A 196 -4.56 8.60 9.05
CA MET A 196 -4.34 9.96 8.54
C MET A 196 -5.38 10.98 9.07
N THR A 197 -6.59 10.51 9.42
CA THR A 197 -7.63 11.33 10.07
C THR A 197 -7.30 11.57 11.54
N LEU A 198 -6.78 10.57 12.26
CA LEU A 198 -6.25 10.76 13.62
C LEU A 198 -5.12 11.80 13.63
N ARG A 199 -4.21 11.73 12.65
CA ARG A 199 -3.15 12.74 12.49
C ARG A 199 -3.71 14.13 12.22
N ARG A 200 -4.74 14.26 11.37
CA ARG A 200 -5.43 15.53 11.10
C ARG A 200 -5.95 16.17 12.38
N LYS A 201 -6.51 15.35 13.28
CA LYS A 201 -7.07 15.77 14.57
C LYS A 201 -6.02 15.90 15.68
N ASN A 202 -4.73 15.74 15.35
CA ASN A 202 -3.62 15.73 16.30
C ASN A 202 -3.80 14.75 17.46
N LEU A 203 -4.47 13.61 17.21
CA LEU A 203 -4.73 12.57 18.22
C LEU A 203 -3.59 11.55 18.33
N ALA A 204 -2.72 11.48 17.33
CA ALA A 204 -1.60 10.55 17.30
C ALA A 204 -0.35 11.18 16.65
N PRO A 205 0.85 10.78 17.13
CA PRO A 205 2.12 11.27 16.60
C PRO A 205 2.39 10.72 15.19
N HIS A 206 3.08 11.51 14.36
CA HIS A 206 3.43 11.18 12.98
C HIS A 206 4.13 9.82 12.83
N MET A 207 5.23 9.62 13.55
CA MET A 207 6.02 8.41 13.45
C MET A 207 5.27 7.16 13.90
N GLY A 208 4.47 7.25 14.97
CA GLY A 208 3.67 6.13 15.44
C GLY A 208 2.73 5.62 14.34
N LEU A 209 2.03 6.53 13.66
CA LEU A 209 1.12 6.17 12.58
C LEU A 209 1.81 5.62 11.34
N LEU A 210 2.99 6.16 10.99
CA LEU A 210 3.81 5.61 9.89
C LEU A 210 4.29 4.20 10.20
N CYS A 211 4.74 3.93 11.43
CA CYS A 211 5.13 2.59 11.86
C CYS A 211 3.94 1.63 11.83
N THR A 212 2.77 2.06 12.29
CA THR A 212 1.53 1.26 12.18
C THR A 212 1.22 0.91 10.73
N TYR A 213 1.30 1.88 9.81
CA TYR A 213 1.07 1.62 8.39
C TYR A 213 2.12 0.66 7.79
N GLY A 214 3.39 0.82 8.16
CA GLY A 214 4.44 -0.12 7.76
C GLY A 214 4.19 -1.54 8.24
N PHE A 215 3.74 -1.71 9.48
CA PHE A 215 3.31 -3.01 10.02
C PHE A 215 2.14 -3.59 9.22
N MET A 216 1.11 -2.78 8.93
CA MET A 216 -0.05 -3.21 8.14
C MET A 216 0.36 -3.71 6.74
N LEU A 217 1.28 -3.01 6.07
CA LEU A 217 1.81 -3.41 4.77
C LEU A 217 2.61 -4.71 4.86
N ALA A 218 3.50 -4.85 5.85
CA ALA A 218 4.29 -6.06 6.04
C ALA A 218 3.39 -7.27 6.34
N PHE A 219 2.42 -7.10 7.24
CA PHE A 219 1.43 -8.13 7.56
C PHE A 219 0.64 -8.54 6.33
N GLY A 220 0.14 -7.56 5.55
CA GLY A 220 -0.59 -7.85 4.33
C GLY A 220 0.27 -8.59 3.29
N PHE A 221 1.53 -8.20 3.15
CA PHE A 221 2.49 -8.88 2.27
C PHE A 221 2.71 -10.34 2.69
N VAL A 222 2.88 -10.62 3.99
CA VAL A 222 3.04 -11.99 4.51
C VAL A 222 1.80 -12.83 4.20
N VAL A 223 0.59 -12.33 4.48
CA VAL A 223 -0.63 -13.11 4.19
C VAL A 223 -0.79 -13.33 2.69
N CYS A 224 -0.58 -12.31 1.85
CA CYS A 224 -0.68 -12.47 0.39
C CYS A 224 0.38 -13.44 -0.15
N SER A 225 1.57 -13.42 0.43
CA SER A 225 2.66 -14.35 0.08
C SER A 225 2.30 -15.78 0.45
N HIS A 226 1.74 -15.99 1.63
CA HIS A 226 1.23 -17.30 2.05
C HIS A 226 0.15 -17.79 1.08
N GLU A 227 -0.86 -16.97 0.78
CA GLU A 227 -1.95 -17.34 -0.13
C GLU A 227 -1.48 -17.54 -1.58
N ALA A 228 -0.41 -16.88 -2.02
CA ALA A 228 0.22 -17.16 -3.30
C ALA A 228 1.03 -18.46 -3.26
N SER A 229 1.68 -18.78 -2.14
CA SER A 229 2.45 -20.02 -1.99
C SER A 229 1.56 -21.26 -1.95
N THR A 230 0.36 -21.15 -1.38
CA THR A 230 -0.62 -22.24 -1.32
C THR A 230 -1.21 -22.59 -2.69
N ILE A 231 -0.92 -21.82 -3.74
CA ILE A 231 -1.30 -22.13 -5.12
C ILE A 231 -0.08 -22.21 -6.05
N GLY A 232 1.14 -22.34 -5.50
CA GLY A 232 2.37 -22.41 -6.30
C GLY A 232 2.75 -21.11 -7.04
N ALA A 233 2.02 -20.00 -6.82
CA ALA A 233 2.20 -18.74 -7.52
C ALA A 233 3.18 -17.76 -6.85
N PHE A 234 3.77 -18.11 -5.70
CA PHE A 234 4.57 -17.17 -4.90
C PHE A 234 5.74 -16.58 -5.69
N VAL A 235 6.54 -17.41 -6.36
CA VAL A 235 7.73 -16.94 -7.11
C VAL A 235 7.28 -16.05 -8.27
N MET A 236 6.26 -16.48 -9.02
CA MET A 236 5.69 -15.72 -10.13
C MET A 236 5.21 -14.32 -9.69
N VAL A 237 4.38 -14.24 -8.66
CA VAL A 237 3.78 -12.95 -8.24
C VAL A 237 4.83 -11.98 -7.70
N ASN A 238 5.82 -12.49 -6.95
CA ASN A 238 6.88 -11.66 -6.40
C ASN A 238 7.85 -11.18 -7.49
N THR A 239 8.20 -12.03 -8.45
CA THR A 239 9.04 -11.65 -9.58
C THR A 239 8.34 -10.58 -10.41
N LEU A 240 7.07 -10.78 -10.80
CA LEU A 240 6.32 -9.79 -11.57
C LEU A 240 6.14 -8.47 -10.82
N ALA A 241 5.86 -8.50 -9.51
CA ALA A 241 5.73 -7.28 -8.71
C ALA A 241 7.04 -6.49 -8.59
N ASN A 242 8.17 -7.17 -8.37
CA ASN A 242 9.48 -6.53 -8.32
C ASN A 242 9.89 -5.99 -9.69
N THR A 243 9.69 -6.75 -10.77
CA THR A 243 9.92 -6.28 -12.13
C THR A 243 9.07 -5.04 -12.43
N ALA A 244 7.79 -5.03 -12.05
CA ALA A 244 6.93 -3.86 -12.20
C ALA A 244 7.46 -2.64 -11.41
N ALA A 245 7.94 -2.86 -10.19
CA ALA A 245 8.55 -1.81 -9.38
C ALA A 245 9.82 -1.25 -10.04
N VAL A 246 10.73 -2.10 -10.53
CA VAL A 246 11.96 -1.68 -11.22
C VAL A 246 11.63 -0.90 -12.51
N LEU A 247 10.73 -1.43 -13.35
CA LEU A 247 10.31 -0.78 -14.59
C LEU A 247 9.65 0.59 -14.36
N ARG A 248 8.86 0.72 -13.28
CA ARG A 248 8.16 1.97 -12.97
C ARG A 248 9.05 2.98 -12.25
N LEU A 249 9.84 2.53 -11.29
CA LEU A 249 10.64 3.40 -10.43
C LEU A 249 11.99 3.76 -11.05
N GLY A 250 12.62 2.82 -11.76
CA GLY A 250 13.89 3.03 -12.47
C GLY A 250 13.68 3.57 -13.88
N PHE A 251 12.98 2.80 -14.73
CA PHE A 251 12.83 3.13 -16.17
C PHE A 251 11.67 4.08 -16.49
N ARG A 252 10.90 4.50 -15.48
CA ARG A 252 9.75 5.43 -15.62
C ARG A 252 8.68 4.97 -16.63
N THR A 253 8.56 3.65 -16.84
CA THR A 253 7.60 3.06 -17.79
C THR A 253 6.18 3.60 -17.58
N PRO A 254 5.45 4.00 -18.63
CA PRO A 254 4.06 4.44 -18.52
C PRO A 254 3.20 3.40 -17.82
N LYS A 255 2.39 3.81 -16.84
CA LYS A 255 1.69 2.87 -15.96
C LYS A 255 0.67 1.98 -16.68
N TYR A 256 0.01 2.47 -17.73
CA TYR A 256 -0.96 1.69 -18.49
C TYR A 256 -0.27 0.59 -19.30
N LEU A 257 0.81 0.93 -19.99
CA LEU A 257 1.66 -0.03 -20.68
C LEU A 257 2.22 -1.08 -19.71
N LEU A 258 2.71 -0.63 -18.54
CA LEU A 258 3.22 -1.51 -17.51
C LEU A 258 2.18 -2.53 -17.05
N TRP A 259 1.00 -2.08 -16.61
CA TRP A 259 0.00 -2.97 -16.04
C TRP A 259 -0.73 -3.83 -17.08
N ALA A 260 -0.86 -3.35 -18.32
CA ALA A 260 -1.32 -4.19 -19.44
C ALA A 260 -0.31 -5.32 -19.74
N GLY A 261 0.99 -5.00 -19.78
CA GLY A 261 2.04 -6.01 -19.92
C GLY A 261 2.06 -7.01 -18.77
N MET A 262 1.96 -6.54 -17.52
CA MET A 262 1.87 -7.42 -16.34
C MET A 262 0.62 -8.30 -16.38
N ALA A 263 -0.53 -7.80 -16.86
CA ALA A 263 -1.73 -8.61 -17.04
C ALA A 263 -1.51 -9.72 -18.07
N ALA A 264 -0.97 -9.40 -19.24
CA ALA A 264 -0.65 -10.38 -20.28
C ALA A 264 0.34 -11.45 -19.77
N LEU A 265 1.43 -11.03 -19.14
CA LEU A 265 2.42 -11.95 -18.53
C LEU A 265 1.78 -12.84 -17.46
N THR A 266 0.91 -12.28 -16.61
CA THR A 266 0.19 -13.05 -15.59
C THR A 266 -0.71 -14.10 -16.23
N HIS A 267 -1.42 -13.77 -17.32
CA HIS A 267 -2.27 -14.73 -18.04
C HIS A 267 -1.49 -15.85 -18.71
N VAL A 268 -0.32 -15.55 -19.29
CA VAL A 268 0.56 -16.55 -19.89
C VAL A 268 1.15 -17.46 -18.81
N ALA A 269 1.73 -16.86 -17.76
CA ALA A 269 2.41 -17.60 -16.69
C ALA A 269 1.45 -18.40 -15.80
N ARG A 270 0.17 -18.00 -15.69
CA ARG A 270 -0.82 -18.76 -14.92
C ARG A 270 -1.00 -20.19 -15.41
N LYS A 271 -0.87 -20.42 -16.72
CA LYS A 271 -0.97 -21.77 -17.31
C LYS A 271 0.06 -22.75 -16.73
N THR A 272 1.20 -22.24 -16.26
CA THR A 272 2.26 -23.08 -15.66
C THR A 272 2.07 -23.31 -14.17
N VAL A 273 1.04 -22.70 -13.54
CA VAL A 273 0.81 -22.71 -12.09
C VAL A 273 -0.45 -23.48 -11.72
N GLU A 274 -1.49 -23.46 -12.56
CA GLU A 274 -2.77 -24.14 -12.30
C GLU A 274 -2.68 -25.68 -12.33
N GLU A 275 -1.57 -26.25 -12.79
CA GLU A 275 -1.41 -27.70 -12.96
C GLU A 275 -0.94 -28.44 -11.70
N VAL A 276 -0.66 -27.76 -10.58
CA VAL A 276 -0.17 -28.41 -9.36
C VAL A 276 -1.32 -28.61 -8.36
N PRO A 277 -1.99 -29.79 -8.31
CA PRO A 277 -2.93 -30.10 -7.25
C PRO A 277 -2.19 -30.10 -5.92
N MET A 278 -2.58 -29.18 -5.04
CA MET A 278 -1.92 -29.05 -3.74
C MET A 278 -2.32 -30.21 -2.82
N PRO A 279 -1.36 -30.79 -2.06
CA PRO A 279 -1.71 -31.71 -0.99
C PRO A 279 -2.58 -30.99 0.05
N PRO A 280 -3.49 -31.71 0.73
CA PRO A 280 -4.36 -31.11 1.74
C PRO A 280 -3.52 -30.41 2.82
N LEU A 281 -3.93 -29.20 3.21
CA LEU A 281 -3.23 -28.43 4.23
C LEU A 281 -3.21 -29.20 5.57
N PRO A 282 -2.09 -29.15 6.31
CA PRO A 282 -2.04 -29.72 7.65
C PRO A 282 -2.98 -28.92 8.57
N THR A 283 -3.83 -29.61 9.33
CA THR A 283 -4.81 -28.99 10.26
C THR A 283 -4.19 -27.93 11.19
N PRO A 284 -4.97 -27.00 11.79
CA PRO A 284 -4.43 -25.98 12.71
C PRO A 284 -3.67 -26.57 13.92
N ARG A 285 -4.09 -27.75 14.39
CA ARG A 285 -3.34 -28.52 15.41
C ARG A 285 -1.99 -29.01 14.89
N ALA A 286 -1.90 -29.38 13.62
CA ALA A 286 -0.65 -29.75 12.97
C ALA A 286 0.25 -28.52 12.73
N TRP A 287 -0.30 -27.35 12.42
CA TRP A 287 0.47 -26.08 12.38
C TRP A 287 1.05 -25.70 13.73
N TRP A 288 0.23 -25.71 14.80
CA TRP A 288 0.73 -25.42 16.15
C TRP A 288 1.73 -26.47 16.61
N LYS A 289 1.50 -27.75 16.30
CA LYS A 289 2.48 -28.82 16.58
C LYS A 289 3.73 -28.69 15.73
N PHE A 290 3.66 -28.23 14.48
CA PHE A 290 4.82 -27.99 13.62
C PHE A 290 5.70 -26.88 14.21
N TRP A 291 5.11 -25.77 14.66
CA TRP A 291 5.85 -24.70 15.32
C TRP A 291 6.31 -25.05 16.75
N ALA A 292 5.50 -25.76 17.52
CA ALA A 292 5.81 -26.14 18.90
C ALA A 292 6.76 -27.35 19.00
N LYS A 293 6.78 -28.21 17.98
CA LYS A 293 7.74 -29.31 17.87
C LYS A 293 8.91 -28.99 16.94
N ALA A 294 8.96 -27.84 16.27
CA ALA A 294 10.13 -27.44 15.51
C ALA A 294 11.31 -27.47 16.50
N PRO A 295 12.19 -28.49 16.43
CA PRO A 295 13.40 -28.44 17.22
C PRO A 295 14.19 -27.24 16.73
N ALA A 296 15.12 -26.72 17.53
CA ALA A 296 16.26 -26.03 16.95
C ALA A 296 17.01 -27.08 16.10
N VAL A 297 16.58 -27.31 14.85
CA VAL A 297 17.11 -28.36 14.00
C VAL A 297 18.46 -27.89 13.48
N PRO A 298 19.57 -28.60 13.78
CA PRO A 298 20.79 -28.48 13.02
C PRO A 298 20.51 -28.94 11.59
N LEU A 299 20.93 -28.14 10.61
CA LEU A 299 20.75 -28.42 9.18
C LEU A 299 21.39 -29.77 8.80
N GLU A 300 20.58 -30.84 8.74
CA GLU A 300 20.94 -32.05 8.01
C GLU A 300 20.16 -32.16 6.69
N PRO A 301 20.79 -32.63 5.60
CA PRO A 301 20.28 -32.48 4.25
C PRO A 301 19.77 -33.82 3.69
N SER A 302 18.48 -34.14 3.80
CA SER A 302 17.96 -35.35 3.11
C SER A 302 16.44 -35.44 2.86
N ALA A 303 15.70 -34.34 2.76
CA ALA A 303 14.35 -34.37 2.18
C ALA A 303 14.02 -33.03 1.53
N GLU A 304 14.39 -32.83 0.26
CA GLU A 304 14.39 -31.51 -0.42
C GLU A 304 13.06 -30.74 -0.30
N PRO A 305 13.00 -29.73 0.59
CA PRO A 305 12.03 -28.66 0.48
C PRO A 305 12.66 -27.63 -0.47
N PHE A 306 11.99 -27.27 -1.57
CA PHE A 306 12.40 -26.23 -2.55
C PHE A 306 13.57 -25.33 -2.04
N PRO A 307 14.85 -25.65 -2.36
CA PRO A 307 16.02 -25.21 -1.59
C PRO A 307 16.33 -23.72 -1.74
N TYR A 308 15.49 -22.99 -2.47
CA TYR A 308 15.69 -21.59 -2.76
C TYR A 308 14.79 -20.66 -1.96
N TRP A 309 13.90 -21.09 -1.04
CA TRP A 309 13.04 -20.13 -0.33
C TRP A 309 13.84 -19.10 0.50
N PRO A 310 14.82 -19.49 1.34
CA PRO A 310 15.67 -18.52 2.02
C PRO A 310 16.54 -17.73 1.04
N ALA A 311 16.99 -18.35 -0.06
CA ALA A 311 17.84 -17.71 -1.06
C ALA A 311 17.09 -16.74 -2.00
N LEU A 312 15.81 -16.99 -2.31
CA LEU A 312 14.92 -16.14 -3.11
C LEU A 312 14.31 -15.05 -2.25
N TYR A 313 14.00 -15.34 -0.98
CA TYR A 313 13.68 -14.32 0.00
C TYR A 313 14.90 -13.43 0.25
N ALA A 314 16.10 -13.99 0.44
CA ALA A 314 17.34 -13.23 0.54
C ALA A 314 17.65 -12.50 -0.77
N ALA A 315 17.45 -13.07 -1.96
CA ALA A 315 17.72 -12.41 -3.24
C ALA A 315 16.70 -11.30 -3.54
N SER A 316 15.44 -11.46 -3.15
CA SER A 316 14.43 -10.39 -3.26
C SER A 316 14.65 -9.29 -2.23
N VAL A 317 15.03 -9.63 -0.99
CA VAL A 317 15.45 -8.68 0.04
C VAL A 317 16.74 -7.96 -0.37
N VAL A 318 17.76 -8.67 -0.86
CA VAL A 318 19.02 -8.13 -1.37
C VAL A 318 18.79 -7.30 -2.63
N GLY A 319 17.91 -7.70 -3.54
CA GLY A 319 17.50 -6.89 -4.69
C GLY A 319 16.83 -5.58 -4.28
N VAL A 320 15.91 -5.63 -3.31
CA VAL A 320 15.26 -4.46 -2.70
C VAL A 320 16.27 -3.59 -1.95
N LEU A 321 17.26 -4.18 -1.26
CA LEU A 321 18.31 -3.47 -0.53
C LEU A 321 19.36 -2.86 -1.47
N CYS A 322 19.76 -3.53 -2.55
CA CYS A 322 20.71 -3.03 -3.56
C CYS A 322 20.09 -1.89 -4.36
N VAL A 323 18.82 -2.01 -4.78
CA VAL A 323 18.09 -0.89 -5.41
C VAL A 323 17.86 0.25 -4.41
N GLY A 324 17.60 -0.07 -3.14
CA GLY A 324 17.55 0.91 -2.04
C GLY A 324 18.87 1.65 -1.85
N TYR A 325 20.00 0.94 -1.85
CA TYR A 325 21.35 1.48 -1.68
C TYR A 325 21.76 2.39 -2.85
N VAL A 326 21.53 1.95 -4.09
CA VAL A 326 21.78 2.78 -5.29
C VAL A 326 20.96 4.07 -5.24
N LYS A 327 19.69 3.98 -4.82
CA LYS A 327 18.81 5.16 -4.71
C LYS A 327 19.20 6.10 -3.57
N ILE A 328 19.68 5.58 -2.43
CA ILE A 328 20.21 6.39 -1.32
C ILE A 328 21.49 7.08 -1.73
N SER A 329 22.39 6.39 -2.43
CA SER A 329 23.63 6.96 -2.94
C SER A 329 23.36 8.14 -3.89
N VAL A 330 22.45 7.95 -4.85
CA VAL A 330 22.03 9.00 -5.79
C VAL A 330 21.29 10.16 -5.09
N ALA A 331 20.45 9.87 -4.09
CA ALA A 331 19.76 10.92 -3.32
C ALA A 331 20.73 11.78 -2.49
N ASN A 332 21.71 11.14 -1.84
CA ASN A 332 22.75 11.84 -1.09
C ASN A 332 23.62 12.72 -1.99
N GLU A 333 23.89 12.28 -3.22
CA GLU A 333 24.65 13.05 -4.20
C GLU A 333 23.85 14.24 -4.75
N TYR A 334 22.54 14.06 -4.97
CA TYR A 334 21.64 15.15 -5.34
C TYR A 334 21.51 16.21 -4.23
N ASP A 335 21.39 15.80 -2.98
CA ASP A 335 21.32 16.74 -1.84
C ASP A 335 22.63 17.52 -1.67
N LYS A 336 23.79 16.89 -1.92
CA LYS A 336 25.09 17.58 -1.97
C LYS A 336 25.15 18.62 -3.09
N LEU A 337 24.63 18.31 -4.27
CA LEU A 337 24.58 19.26 -5.39
C LEU A 337 23.67 20.45 -5.08
N LYS A 338 22.48 20.22 -4.52
CA LYS A 338 21.59 21.32 -4.08
C LYS A 338 22.22 22.20 -3.00
N ALA A 339 22.93 21.61 -2.04
CA ALA A 339 23.64 22.37 -1.02
C ALA A 339 24.75 23.23 -1.63
N LYS A 340 25.44 22.72 -2.66
CA LYS A 340 26.46 23.45 -3.42
C LYS A 340 25.85 24.61 -4.21
N GLU A 341 24.79 24.38 -4.98
CA GLU A 341 24.07 25.43 -5.73
C GLU A 341 23.55 26.54 -4.81
N ALA A 342 22.97 26.17 -3.66
CA ALA A 342 22.48 27.14 -2.68
C ALA A 342 23.60 27.99 -2.07
N LYS A 343 24.81 27.43 -1.94
CA LYS A 343 25.99 28.16 -1.47
C LYS A 343 26.52 29.11 -2.56
N GLU A 344 26.64 28.64 -3.80
CA GLU A 344 27.06 29.44 -4.95
C GLU A 344 26.10 30.63 -5.20
N LEU A 345 24.78 30.40 -5.07
CA LEU A 345 23.79 31.47 -5.22
C LEU A 345 23.92 32.52 -4.11
N LYS A 346 24.21 32.12 -2.86
CA LYS A 346 24.46 33.06 -1.76
C LYS A 346 25.73 33.87 -1.98
N GLU A 347 26.79 33.25 -2.48
CA GLU A 347 28.06 33.91 -2.78
C GLU A 347 27.92 34.89 -3.95
N SER A 348 27.21 34.51 -5.01
CA SER A 348 26.87 35.38 -6.15
C SER A 348 26.05 36.60 -5.71
N ASN A 349 25.01 36.39 -4.90
CA ASN A 349 24.21 37.49 -4.36
C ASN A 349 25.04 38.42 -3.46
N ARG A 350 25.96 37.86 -2.66
CA ARG A 350 26.85 38.66 -1.82
C ARG A 350 27.82 39.51 -2.66
N ALA A 351 28.40 38.93 -3.71
CA ALA A 351 29.28 39.66 -4.64
C ALA A 351 28.55 40.79 -5.38
N SER A 352 27.27 40.58 -5.73
CA SER A 352 26.44 41.63 -6.35
C SER A 352 26.05 42.77 -5.41
N MET A 353 26.12 42.55 -4.09
CA MET A 353 25.80 43.54 -3.06
C MET A 353 27.04 44.27 -2.52
N GLU A 354 28.26 43.85 -2.89
CA GLU A 354 29.44 44.65 -2.57
C GLU A 354 29.40 45.93 -3.41
N PRO A 355 29.27 47.10 -2.77
CA PRO A 355 29.17 48.36 -3.49
C PRO A 355 30.44 48.54 -4.33
N SER A 356 30.26 48.80 -5.63
CA SER A 356 31.34 49.18 -6.52
C SER A 356 32.12 50.30 -5.84
N GLY A 357 33.36 50.01 -5.43
CA GLY A 357 34.20 50.94 -4.68
C GLY A 357 34.25 52.30 -5.38
N PRO A 358 34.42 53.40 -4.62
CA PRO A 358 34.38 54.74 -5.17
C PRO A 358 35.37 54.86 -6.33
N SER A 359 34.84 55.11 -7.53
CA SER A 359 35.63 55.43 -8.71
C SER A 359 36.47 56.66 -8.38
N CYS A 360 37.77 56.45 -8.17
CA CYS A 360 38.73 57.50 -7.92
C CYS A 360 38.85 58.33 -9.20
N ALA A 361 38.02 59.36 -9.31
CA ALA A 361 38.12 60.37 -10.36
C ALA A 361 39.37 61.21 -10.10
N THR A 362 40.48 60.82 -10.72
CA THR A 362 41.69 61.62 -10.81
C THR A 362 41.37 62.88 -11.60
N ARG A 363 41.26 64.01 -10.88
CA ARG A 363 41.15 65.35 -11.45
C ARG A 363 42.55 65.78 -11.88
N ALA A 364 42.86 65.67 -13.16
CA ALA A 364 44.04 66.29 -13.75
C ALA A 364 43.76 67.80 -13.96
N GLY A 365 44.66 68.63 -13.45
CA GLY A 365 44.82 70.03 -13.80
C GLY A 365 46.14 70.23 -14.53
#